data_AF-A0AA42XPS0-F1
#
_entry.id   AF-A0AA42XPS0-F1
#
_cell.length_a   1.000
_cell.length_b   1.000
_cell.length_c   1.000
_cell.angle_alpha   90.00
_cell.angle_beta   90.00
_cell.angle_gamma   90.00
#
_symmetry.space_group_name_H-M   'P 1'
#
loop_
_entity.id
_entity.type
_entity.pdbx_description
1 polymer ?
#
loop_
_entity_poly.entity_id
_entity_poly.type
_entity_poly.pdbx_seq_one_letter_code
_entity_poly.pdbx_strand_id
1 'polypeptide(L)'
;MHRRLPLTILMLLSLLLPSAFAGELSPSDAKSLREDVRAMMAAYARGDADFLIKRTHPSLKRLAGGDDAFQAITRDALKKQHSAGVVVISEDVGVPTRTYAAGEEEVCFVPRQSLIRVRETPMRSTTFMVAVRRVGGSGWTYLDGTGLQGNPHLLRQLLPALEPGVTLPKREIEAL
;
A
#
# COMPACT_ATOMS: atom_id res chain seq x y z
N MET A 1 31.04 -21.60 -57.98
CA MET A 1 31.78 -21.38 -56.73
C MET A 1 31.28 -20.10 -56.07
N HIS A 2 30.92 -20.21 -54.78
CA HIS A 2 30.70 -19.14 -53.79
C HIS A 2 29.51 -18.16 -53.91
N ARG A 3 28.38 -18.62 -53.35
CA ARG A 3 27.52 -17.85 -52.42
C ARG A 3 28.36 -16.95 -51.51
N ARG A 4 27.89 -15.74 -51.15
CA ARG A 4 27.47 -15.33 -49.78
C ARG A 4 26.79 -13.96 -49.82
N LEU A 5 25.53 -13.93 -49.37
CA LEU A 5 24.77 -12.75 -48.97
C LEU A 5 24.96 -12.61 -47.44
N PRO A 6 25.53 -11.52 -46.89
CA PRO A 6 25.46 -11.25 -45.45
C PRO A 6 24.25 -10.30 -45.22
N LEU A 7 23.13 -10.75 -44.66
CA LEU A 7 22.89 -11.09 -43.25
C LEU A 7 23.28 -9.95 -42.27
N THR A 8 22.68 -8.77 -42.45
CA THR A 8 22.63 -7.70 -41.42
C THR A 8 21.25 -7.06 -41.33
N ILE A 9 20.19 -7.84 -41.59
CA ILE A 9 18.84 -7.50 -41.17
C ILE A 9 18.52 -8.41 -39.99
N LEU A 10 17.95 -7.81 -38.93
CA LEU A 10 17.40 -8.44 -37.74
C LEU A 10 18.30 -8.46 -36.49
N MET A 11 18.80 -7.30 -36.08
CA MET A 11 19.14 -7.04 -34.68
C MET A 11 18.26 -5.90 -34.13
N LEU A 12 16.94 -6.08 -34.28
CA LEU A 12 15.92 -5.40 -33.46
C LEU A 12 15.30 -6.47 -32.55
N LEU A 13 16.12 -7.06 -31.68
CA LEU A 13 15.59 -7.70 -30.48
C LEU A 13 15.35 -6.55 -29.48
N SER A 14 14.33 -5.75 -29.79
CA SER A 14 13.72 -4.81 -28.86
C SER A 14 13.53 -5.54 -27.55
N LEU A 15 14.21 -5.07 -26.50
CA LEU A 15 14.00 -5.49 -25.12
C LEU A 15 12.49 -5.37 -24.84
N LEU A 16 11.79 -6.49 -24.95
CA LEU A 16 10.53 -6.70 -24.25
C LEU A 16 10.93 -6.81 -22.78
N LEU A 17 11.17 -5.65 -22.16
CA LEU A 17 11.07 -5.54 -20.72
C LEU A 17 9.71 -6.15 -20.37
N PRO A 18 9.64 -7.15 -19.47
CA PRO A 18 8.35 -7.66 -19.04
C PRO A 18 7.60 -6.48 -18.44
N SER A 19 6.65 -5.94 -19.19
CA SER A 19 5.63 -5.06 -18.65
C SER A 19 5.03 -5.83 -17.50
N ALA A 20 5.19 -5.34 -16.28
CA ALA A 20 4.56 -5.91 -15.11
C ALA A 20 3.06 -6.02 -15.42
N PHE A 21 2.58 -7.23 -15.70
CA PHE A 21 1.18 -7.44 -15.97
C PHE A 21 0.45 -7.27 -14.64
N ALA A 22 -0.18 -6.11 -14.48
CA ALA A 22 -1.29 -5.91 -13.57
C ALA A 22 -2.27 -7.09 -13.74
N GLY A 23 -2.52 -7.83 -12.66
CA GLY A 23 -3.23 -9.11 -12.70
C GLY A 23 -4.11 -9.34 -11.48
N GLU A 24 -4.97 -10.35 -11.55
CA GLU A 24 -5.74 -10.78 -10.38
C GLU A 24 -4.84 -11.54 -9.40
N LEU A 25 -5.03 -11.29 -8.11
CA LEU A 25 -4.38 -12.09 -7.08
C LEU A 25 -4.98 -13.50 -7.06
N SER A 26 -4.15 -14.51 -6.86
CA SER A 26 -4.65 -15.85 -6.55
C SER A 26 -5.49 -15.81 -5.26
N PRO A 27 -6.45 -16.74 -5.07
CA PRO A 27 -7.24 -16.78 -3.84
C PRO A 27 -6.39 -16.92 -2.57
N SER A 28 -5.26 -17.63 -2.64
CA SER A 28 -4.32 -17.76 -1.53
C SER A 28 -3.60 -16.44 -1.25
N ASP A 29 -3.10 -15.77 -2.29
CA ASP A 29 -2.39 -14.48 -2.14
C ASP A 29 -3.34 -13.41 -1.60
N ALA A 30 -4.58 -13.38 -2.09
CA ALA A 30 -5.61 -12.47 -1.58
C ALA A 30 -5.91 -12.76 -0.10
N LYS A 31 -5.98 -14.02 0.31
CA LYS A 31 -6.18 -14.39 1.73
C LYS A 31 -5.00 -13.94 2.60
N SER A 32 -3.76 -14.24 2.20
CA SER A 32 -2.56 -13.84 2.94
C SER A 32 -2.42 -12.33 3.03
N LEU A 33 -2.73 -11.59 1.95
CA LEU A 33 -2.71 -10.14 1.96
C LEU A 33 -3.74 -9.55 2.95
N ARG A 34 -4.93 -10.14 3.05
CA ARG A 34 -5.92 -9.74 4.06
C ARG A 34 -5.44 -10.00 5.48
N GLU A 35 -4.78 -11.12 5.72
CA GLU A 35 -4.21 -11.46 7.03
C GLU A 35 -3.09 -10.48 7.41
N ASP A 36 -2.24 -10.10 6.46
CA ASP A 36 -1.22 -9.09 6.69
C ASP A 36 -1.80 -7.71 7.03
N VAL A 37 -2.87 -7.30 6.33
CA VAL A 37 -3.57 -6.04 6.63
C VAL A 37 -4.22 -6.09 8.02
N ARG A 38 -4.81 -7.23 8.42
CA ARG A 38 -5.29 -7.41 9.80
C ARG A 38 -4.16 -7.29 10.82
N ALA A 39 -2.98 -7.84 10.54
CA ALA A 39 -1.83 -7.73 11.41
C ALA A 39 -1.34 -6.28 11.56
N MET A 40 -1.32 -5.51 10.46
CA MET A 40 -1.06 -4.06 10.49
C MET A 40 -2.08 -3.32 11.38
N MET A 41 -3.36 -3.66 11.28
CA MET A 41 -4.39 -3.00 12.09
C MET A 41 -4.36 -3.37 13.55
N ALA A 42 -4.09 -4.63 13.85
CA ALA A 42 -3.84 -5.06 15.22
C ALA A 42 -2.60 -4.36 15.79
N ALA A 43 -1.56 -4.09 14.98
CA ALA A 43 -0.35 -3.39 15.40
C ALA A 43 -0.63 -1.93 15.74
N TYR A 44 -1.40 -1.26 14.88
CA TYR A 44 -1.90 0.09 15.15
C TYR A 44 -2.74 0.16 16.43
N ALA A 45 -3.68 -0.77 16.62
CA ALA A 45 -4.55 -0.78 17.79
C ALA A 45 -3.80 -0.97 19.12
N ARG A 46 -2.70 -1.74 19.11
CA ARG A 46 -1.87 -1.99 20.31
C ARG A 46 -0.67 -1.02 20.45
N GLY A 47 -0.51 -0.07 19.54
CA GLY A 47 0.60 0.89 19.56
C GLY A 47 1.97 0.29 19.20
N ASP A 48 2.01 -0.80 18.44
CA ASP A 48 3.23 -1.50 18.03
C ASP A 48 3.93 -0.75 16.88
N ALA A 49 4.64 0.31 17.25
CA ALA A 49 5.34 1.19 16.32
C ALA A 49 6.37 0.43 15.47
N ASP A 50 7.11 -0.50 16.08
CA ASP A 50 8.22 -1.20 15.42
C ASP A 50 7.71 -2.06 14.27
N PHE A 51 6.59 -2.78 14.48
CA PHE A 51 5.95 -3.55 13.44
C PHE A 51 5.48 -2.66 12.28
N LEU A 52 4.82 -1.54 12.58
CA LEU A 52 4.34 -0.59 11.57
C LEU A 52 5.48 0.02 10.76
N ILE A 53 6.54 0.48 11.44
CA ILE A 53 7.73 1.07 10.83
C ILE A 53 8.41 0.08 9.89
N LYS A 54 8.58 -1.18 10.34
CA LYS A 54 9.20 -2.24 9.55
C LYS A 54 8.41 -2.54 8.27
N ARG A 55 7.08 -2.47 8.32
CA ARG A 55 6.18 -2.86 7.24
C ARG A 55 5.74 -1.70 6.35
N THR A 56 6.04 -0.46 6.72
CA THR A 56 5.76 0.71 5.88
C THR A 56 6.64 0.76 4.64
N HIS A 57 6.05 1.08 3.50
CA HIS A 57 6.75 1.21 2.23
C HIS A 57 7.83 2.33 2.30
N PRO A 58 9.05 2.11 1.78
CA PRO A 58 10.15 3.06 1.90
C PRO A 58 9.89 4.46 1.34
N SER A 59 8.95 4.62 0.38
CA SER A 59 8.64 5.95 -0.16
C SER A 59 8.09 6.91 0.89
N LEU A 60 7.30 6.42 1.86
CA LEU A 60 6.79 7.26 2.93
C LEU A 60 7.89 7.67 3.91
N LYS A 61 8.87 6.78 4.15
CA LYS A 61 10.04 7.08 4.98
C LYS A 61 10.89 8.18 4.34
N ARG A 62 11.14 8.08 3.02
CA ARG A 62 11.83 9.13 2.27
C ARG A 62 11.08 10.46 2.30
N LEU A 63 9.76 10.42 2.12
CA LEU A 63 8.93 11.63 2.19
C LEU A 63 9.01 12.29 3.59
N ALA A 64 9.08 11.49 4.65
CA ALA A 64 9.21 11.96 6.02
C ALA A 64 10.61 12.52 6.37
N GLY A 65 11.59 12.43 5.46
CA GLY A 65 12.97 12.89 5.69
C GLY A 65 13.96 11.78 6.07
N GLY A 66 13.59 10.50 5.90
CA GLY A 66 14.43 9.34 6.18
C GLY A 66 13.88 8.45 7.30
N ASP A 67 14.60 7.38 7.61
CA ASP A 67 14.14 6.37 8.57
C ASP A 67 13.98 6.95 9.99
N ASP A 68 14.95 7.71 10.50
CA ASP A 68 14.91 8.26 11.86
C ASP A 68 13.74 9.25 12.05
N ALA A 69 13.53 10.13 11.06
CA ALA A 69 12.43 11.08 11.07
C ALA A 69 11.07 10.33 11.04
N PHE A 70 10.96 9.32 10.19
CA PHE A 70 9.74 8.50 10.12
C PHE A 70 9.48 7.73 11.42
N GLN A 71 10.52 7.17 12.05
CA GLN A 71 10.40 6.50 13.34
C GLN A 71 9.88 7.46 14.42
N ALA A 72 10.46 8.66 14.51
CA ALA A 72 10.04 9.68 15.46
C ALA A 72 8.57 10.08 15.25
N ILE A 73 8.19 10.41 14.02
CA ILE A 73 6.82 10.79 13.65
C ILE A 73 5.83 9.66 13.96
N THR A 74 6.17 8.41 13.65
CA THR A 74 5.29 7.25 13.88
C THR A 74 5.05 7.03 15.37
N ARG A 75 6.11 7.08 16.19
CA ARG A 75 5.97 6.91 17.64
C ARG A 75 5.19 8.05 18.28
N ASP A 76 5.41 9.28 17.82
CA ASP A 76 4.66 10.45 18.28
C ASP A 76 3.18 10.36 17.89
N ALA A 77 2.87 9.94 16.65
CA ALA A 77 1.49 9.74 16.19
C ALA A 77 0.74 8.71 17.05
N LEU A 78 1.36 7.57 17.37
CA LEU A 78 0.73 6.55 18.22
C LEU A 78 0.52 7.03 19.66
N LYS A 79 1.46 7.79 20.21
CA LYS A 79 1.28 8.44 21.53
C LYS A 79 0.10 9.41 21.50
N LYS A 80 0.02 10.27 20.48
CA LYS A 80 -1.09 11.23 20.31
C LYS A 80 -2.43 10.54 20.15
N GLN A 81 -2.48 9.47 19.37
CA GLN A 81 -3.68 8.63 19.23
C GLN A 81 -4.15 8.08 20.58
N HIS A 82 -3.24 7.50 21.36
CA HIS A 82 -3.55 6.99 22.69
C HIS A 82 -4.04 8.11 23.62
N SER A 83 -3.34 9.24 23.67
CA SER A 83 -3.73 10.41 24.47
C SER A 83 -5.06 11.03 24.04
N ALA A 84 -5.45 10.91 22.76
CA ALA A 84 -6.74 11.35 22.25
C ALA A 84 -7.90 10.41 22.63
N GLY A 85 -7.61 9.25 23.24
CA GLY A 85 -8.61 8.26 23.63
C GLY A 85 -9.18 7.51 22.44
N VAL A 86 -8.39 7.30 21.39
CA VAL A 86 -8.80 6.54 20.21
C VAL A 86 -8.69 5.04 20.52
N VAL A 87 -9.82 4.34 20.43
CA VAL A 87 -9.91 2.89 20.62
C VAL A 87 -10.49 2.25 19.38
N VAL A 88 -9.82 1.23 18.84
CA VAL A 88 -10.37 0.41 17.76
C VAL A 88 -11.30 -0.63 18.38
N ILE A 89 -12.59 -0.58 18.04
CA ILE A 89 -13.61 -1.53 18.53
C ILE A 89 -13.66 -2.75 17.63
N SER A 90 -13.69 -2.54 16.31
CA SER A 90 -13.68 -3.62 15.33
C SER A 90 -13.05 -3.18 14.02
N GLU A 91 -12.56 -4.17 13.27
CA GLU A 91 -11.94 -3.98 11.97
C GLU A 91 -12.48 -5.04 11.01
N ASP A 92 -13.01 -4.61 9.88
CA ASP A 92 -13.31 -5.46 8.74
C ASP A 92 -12.32 -5.19 7.61
N VAL A 93 -11.77 -6.26 7.05
CA VAL A 93 -10.80 -6.20 5.96
C VAL A 93 -11.43 -6.86 4.74
N GLY A 94 -11.72 -6.03 3.74
CA GLY A 94 -12.40 -6.40 2.50
C GLY A 94 -11.55 -7.26 1.59
N VAL A 95 -12.08 -7.50 0.38
CA VAL A 95 -11.39 -8.25 -0.67
C VAL A 95 -10.37 -7.34 -1.36
N PRO A 96 -9.10 -7.75 -1.49
CA PRO A 96 -8.11 -7.00 -2.25
C PRO A 96 -8.56 -6.78 -3.70
N THR A 97 -8.23 -5.63 -4.27
CA THR A 97 -8.46 -5.37 -5.70
C THR A 97 -7.52 -6.22 -6.56
N ARG A 98 -7.66 -6.13 -7.89
CA ARG A 98 -6.56 -6.50 -8.79
C ARG A 98 -5.27 -5.77 -8.42
N THR A 99 -4.14 -6.28 -8.88
CA THR A 99 -2.87 -5.55 -8.84
C THR A 99 -2.82 -4.53 -9.96
N TYR A 100 -2.04 -3.48 -9.72
CA TYR A 100 -1.78 -2.36 -10.62
C TYR A 100 -0.28 -2.24 -10.82
N ALA A 101 0.15 -1.95 -12.05
CA ALA A 101 1.56 -1.77 -12.35
C ALA A 101 2.09 -0.47 -11.71
N ALA A 102 3.30 -0.52 -11.15
CA ALA A 102 4.00 0.63 -10.58
C ALA A 102 5.51 0.54 -10.82
N GLY A 103 5.95 0.66 -12.07
CA GLY A 103 7.36 0.49 -12.45
C GLY A 103 7.81 -0.95 -12.24
N GLU A 104 8.78 -1.18 -11.35
CA GLU A 104 9.27 -2.52 -10.96
C GLU A 104 8.46 -3.16 -9.81
N GLU A 105 7.42 -2.45 -9.37
CA GLU A 105 6.53 -2.86 -8.29
C GLU A 105 5.11 -3.11 -8.82
N GLU A 106 4.34 -3.82 -8.02
CA GLU A 106 2.91 -3.93 -8.17
C GLU A 106 2.19 -3.47 -6.91
N VAL A 107 1.02 -2.90 -7.12
CA VAL A 107 0.22 -2.24 -6.09
C VAL A 107 -1.14 -2.90 -6.01
N CYS A 108 -1.59 -3.24 -4.82
CA CYS A 108 -2.95 -3.72 -4.58
C CYS A 108 -3.61 -2.87 -3.50
N PHE A 109 -4.90 -2.57 -3.67
CA PHE A 109 -5.67 -1.84 -2.67
C PHE A 109 -6.51 -2.84 -1.88
N VAL A 110 -6.48 -2.71 -0.55
CA VAL A 110 -7.28 -3.55 0.34
C VAL A 110 -8.27 -2.65 1.08
N PRO A 111 -9.54 -2.62 0.66
CA PRO A 111 -10.59 -1.87 1.36
C PRO A 111 -10.73 -2.37 2.80
N ARG A 112 -11.02 -1.46 3.72
CA ARG A 112 -11.25 -1.78 5.13
C ARG A 112 -12.26 -0.82 5.74
N GLN A 113 -12.93 -1.30 6.77
CA GLN A 113 -13.85 -0.52 7.55
C GLN A 113 -13.61 -0.77 9.03
N SER A 114 -13.46 0.30 9.80
CA SER A 114 -13.17 0.22 11.22
C SER A 114 -14.26 0.93 12.00
N LEU A 115 -14.70 0.30 13.08
CA LEU A 115 -15.46 0.98 14.12
C LEU A 115 -14.45 1.47 15.16
N ILE A 116 -14.30 2.77 15.28
CA ILE A 116 -13.41 3.41 16.25
C ILE A 116 -14.23 4.21 17.24
N ARG A 117 -13.73 4.37 18.46
CA ARG A 117 -14.26 5.30 19.45
C ARG A 117 -13.22 6.37 19.69
N VAL A 118 -13.60 7.63 19.61
CA VAL A 118 -12.77 8.75 20.03
C VAL A 118 -13.40 9.32 21.29
N ARG A 119 -12.78 9.04 22.44
CA ARG A 119 -13.40 9.28 23.77
C ARG A 119 -14.73 8.54 23.90
N GLU A 120 -15.87 9.24 23.77
CA GLU A 120 -17.22 8.67 23.87
C GLU A 120 -17.95 8.61 22.52
N THR A 121 -17.39 9.18 21.45
CA THR A 121 -18.06 9.24 20.15
C THR A 121 -17.65 8.03 19.30
N PRO A 122 -18.60 7.12 18.97
CA PRO A 122 -18.35 6.08 17.98
C PRO A 122 -18.27 6.71 16.58
N MET A 123 -17.31 6.24 15.80
CA MET A 123 -17.13 6.66 14.42
C MET A 123 -16.89 5.43 13.55
N ARG A 124 -17.47 5.43 12.35
CA ARG A 124 -17.11 4.48 11.31
C ARG A 124 -16.11 5.14 10.37
N SER A 125 -15.00 4.46 10.14
CA SER A 125 -13.96 4.87 9.19
C SER A 125 -13.87 3.85 8.07
N THR A 126 -14.29 4.24 6.87
CA THR A 126 -14.11 3.46 5.63
C THR A 126 -12.88 3.99 4.92
N THR A 127 -11.92 3.12 4.62
CA THR A 127 -10.66 3.50 3.97
C THR A 127 -10.05 2.27 3.27
N PHE A 128 -8.77 2.34 2.89
CA PHE A 128 -8.04 1.22 2.32
C PHE A 128 -6.58 1.22 2.76
N MET A 129 -5.94 0.06 2.72
CA MET A 129 -4.49 -0.06 2.72
C MET A 129 -3.98 -0.15 1.28
N VAL A 130 -2.84 0.48 1.00
CA VAL A 130 -2.10 0.29 -0.25
C VAL A 130 -0.98 -0.69 0.05
N ALA A 131 -1.06 -1.88 -0.55
CA ALA A 131 -0.02 -2.89 -0.48
C ALA A 131 0.88 -2.77 -1.71
N VAL A 132 2.19 -2.71 -1.50
CA VAL A 132 3.21 -2.56 -2.54
C VAL A 132 4.25 -3.65 -2.38
N ARG A 133 4.54 -4.38 -3.45
CA ARG A 133 5.65 -5.35 -3.51
C ARG A 133 6.38 -5.26 -4.84
N ARG A 134 7.63 -5.68 -4.85
CA ARG A 134 8.41 -5.84 -6.09
C ARG A 134 7.81 -6.97 -6.92
N VAL A 135 7.80 -6.84 -8.25
CA VAL A 135 7.31 -7.90 -9.13
C VAL A 135 8.12 -9.18 -8.90
N GLY A 136 7.43 -10.31 -8.68
CA GLY A 136 8.05 -11.60 -8.34
C GLY A 136 8.57 -11.70 -6.90
N GLY A 137 8.44 -10.64 -6.08
CA GLY A 137 8.76 -10.65 -4.67
C GLY A 137 7.63 -11.24 -3.81
N SER A 138 7.97 -11.75 -2.63
CA SER A 138 6.99 -12.32 -1.69
C SER A 138 6.53 -11.36 -0.59
N GLY A 139 7.27 -10.26 -0.36
CA GLY A 139 7.05 -9.36 0.77
C GLY A 139 6.28 -8.10 0.39
N TRP A 140 5.07 -7.95 0.94
CA TRP A 140 4.31 -6.70 0.88
C TRP A 140 4.82 -5.68 1.90
N THR A 141 4.77 -4.42 1.49
CA THR A 141 4.90 -3.23 2.33
C THR A 141 3.68 -2.35 2.15
N TYR A 142 3.45 -1.42 3.08
CA TYR A 142 2.15 -0.77 3.19
C TYR A 142 2.22 0.75 3.26
N LEU A 143 1.16 1.38 2.75
CA LEU A 143 0.78 2.76 3.02
C LEU A 143 -0.68 2.75 3.51
N ASP A 144 -1.00 3.58 4.51
CA ASP A 144 -2.37 3.71 5.01
C ASP A 144 -3.12 4.81 4.24
N GLY A 145 -4.27 4.46 3.65
CA GLY A 145 -5.11 5.37 2.88
C GLY A 145 -5.78 6.47 3.71
N THR A 146 -5.81 6.37 5.03
CA THR A 146 -6.25 7.47 5.93
C THR A 146 -5.36 8.70 5.76
N GLY A 147 -4.04 8.51 5.66
CA GLY A 147 -3.08 9.61 5.45
C GLY A 147 -3.26 10.37 4.12
N LEU A 148 -4.00 9.80 3.18
CA LEU A 148 -4.31 10.42 1.89
C LEU A 148 -5.49 11.42 1.98
N GLN A 149 -6.14 11.60 3.14
CA GLN A 149 -7.40 12.35 3.26
C GLN A 149 -7.30 13.83 2.89
N GLY A 150 -6.19 14.48 3.22
CA GLY A 150 -5.97 15.89 2.91
C GLY A 150 -5.19 16.17 1.63
N ASN A 151 -4.71 15.13 0.91
CA ASN A 151 -3.88 15.31 -0.27
C ASN A 151 -4.10 14.19 -1.29
N PRO A 152 -5.00 14.38 -2.28
CA PRO A 152 -5.28 13.37 -3.30
C PRO A 152 -4.06 13.07 -4.21
N HIS A 153 -3.08 13.96 -4.27
CA HIS A 153 -1.86 13.77 -5.06
C HIS A 153 -0.75 13.01 -4.32
N LEU A 154 -0.87 12.86 -3.00
CA LEU A 154 0.15 12.22 -2.16
C LEU A 154 0.48 10.80 -2.62
N LEU A 155 -0.53 10.02 -3.02
CA LEU A 155 -0.30 8.67 -3.52
C LEU A 155 0.58 8.67 -4.79
N ARG A 156 0.38 9.64 -5.69
CA ARG A 156 1.19 9.79 -6.90
C ARG A 156 2.61 10.27 -6.58
N GLN A 157 2.80 11.05 -5.53
CA GLN A 157 4.14 11.41 -5.06
C GLN A 157 4.88 10.21 -4.46
N LEU A 158 4.15 9.37 -3.70
CA LEU A 158 4.70 8.17 -3.06
C LEU A 158 4.98 7.05 -4.06
N LEU A 159 4.17 6.94 -5.12
CA LEU A 159 4.23 5.90 -6.16
C LEU A 159 4.09 6.54 -7.55
N PRO A 160 5.14 7.24 -8.04
CA PRO A 160 5.07 8.03 -9.28
C PRO A 160 4.89 7.18 -10.55
N ALA A 161 5.34 5.92 -10.51
CA ALA A 161 5.22 4.99 -11.62
C ALA A 161 3.89 4.21 -11.62
N LEU A 162 3.00 4.42 -10.63
CA LEU A 162 1.69 3.78 -10.58
C LEU A 162 0.92 4.09 -11.86
N GLU A 163 0.32 3.07 -12.48
CA GLU A 163 -0.38 3.23 -13.75
C GLU A 163 -1.50 4.30 -13.69
N PRO A 164 -1.80 4.98 -14.81
CA PRO A 164 -2.86 5.98 -14.86
C PRO A 164 -4.25 5.31 -14.71
N GLY A 165 -5.25 6.09 -14.29
CA GLY A 165 -6.64 5.62 -14.25
C GLY A 165 -6.97 4.61 -13.13
N VAL A 166 -6.10 4.45 -12.12
CA VAL A 166 -6.41 3.65 -10.93
C VAL A 166 -7.62 4.24 -10.20
N THR A 167 -8.65 3.40 -10.02
CA THR A 167 -9.80 3.73 -9.16
C THR A 167 -9.47 3.38 -7.72
N LEU A 168 -9.41 4.40 -6.86
CA LEU A 168 -9.18 4.21 -5.43
C LEU A 168 -10.47 3.72 -4.75
N PRO A 169 -10.38 2.81 -3.76
CA PRO A 169 -11.55 2.44 -2.95
C PRO A 169 -12.14 3.65 -2.21
N LYS A 170 -13.42 3.53 -1.81
CA LYS A 170 -14.13 4.57 -1.07
C LYS A 170 -13.36 4.95 0.20
N ARG A 171 -13.46 6.24 0.57
CA ARG A 171 -13.01 6.72 1.88
C ARG A 171 -14.04 7.65 2.49
N GLU A 172 -14.31 7.45 3.76
CA GLU A 172 -15.37 8.16 4.48
C GLU A 172 -15.14 8.02 5.98
N ILE A 173 -15.45 9.08 6.72
CA ILE A 173 -15.50 9.04 8.19
C ILE A 173 -16.86 9.61 8.57
N GLU A 174 -17.63 8.84 9.32
CA GLU A 174 -18.95 9.23 9.82
C GLU A 174 -19.01 9.00 11.34
N ALA A 175 -19.61 9.94 12.07
CA ALA A 175 -20.02 9.70 13.45
C ALA A 175 -21.28 8.81 13.45
N LEU A 176 -21.39 7.92 14.43
CA LEU A 176 -22.55 7.03 14.59
C LEU A 176 -23.47 7.50 15.71
#